data_AF-A0A2S2PWG6-F1
#
_entry.id   AF-A0A2S2PWG6-F1
#
_cell.length_a   1.000
_cell.length_b   1.000
_cell.length_c   1.000
_cell.angle_alpha   90.00
_cell.angle_beta   90.00
_cell.angle_gamma   90.00
#
_symmetry.space_group_name_H-M   'P 1'
#
loop_
_entity.id
_entity.type
_entity.pdbx_description
1 polymer ?
#
loop_
_entity_poly.entity_id
_entity_poly.type
_entity_poly.pdbx_seq_one_letter_code
_entity_poly.pdbx_strand_id
1 'polypeptide(L)'
;RKRKDTGMKWKCSNNKCTASIVTDSEKKTLIEKLGKHNHSNIPISIIECQVVRENCKRKAVDSISKKPNKKLRTELLTHIRVYVTNTITLRKSMYTERRKYYPQFPRC
;
A
#
# COMPACT_ATOMS: atom_id res chain seq x y z
N ARG A 1 -8.55 -6.07 -8.09
CA ARG A 1 -8.43 -6.85 -9.35
C ARG A 1 -9.64 -6.50 -10.19
N LYS A 2 -9.48 -6.05 -11.44
CA LYS A 2 -10.63 -5.80 -12.32
C LYS A 2 -11.28 -7.14 -12.68
N ARG A 3 -12.60 -7.29 -12.51
CA ARG A 3 -13.34 -8.40 -13.13
C ARG A 3 -13.53 -8.08 -14.61
N LYS A 4 -13.76 -9.12 -15.41
CA LYS A 4 -14.10 -9.00 -16.84
C LYS A 4 -15.44 -8.25 -17.02
N ASP A 5 -16.29 -8.33 -16.00
CA ASP A 5 -17.60 -7.69 -15.94
C ASP A 5 -17.58 -6.54 -14.91
N THR A 6 -17.50 -5.32 -15.43
CA THR A 6 -17.87 -3.97 -14.91
C THR A 6 -17.46 -3.49 -13.49
N GLY A 7 -16.95 -4.33 -12.59
CA GLY A 7 -16.67 -3.97 -11.19
C GLY A 7 -15.21 -4.07 -10.77
N MET A 8 -14.84 -3.28 -9.76
CA MET A 8 -13.53 -3.33 -9.10
C MET A 8 -13.61 -4.17 -7.83
N LYS A 9 -12.86 -5.29 -7.79
CA LYS A 9 -12.78 -6.15 -6.60
C LYS A 9 -11.68 -5.69 -5.64
N TRP A 10 -12.07 -5.44 -4.40
CA TRP A 10 -11.22 -5.10 -3.26
C TRP A 10 -11.17 -6.28 -2.29
N LYS A 11 -9.98 -6.60 -1.78
CA LYS A 11 -9.80 -7.62 -0.75
C LYS A 11 -9.60 -6.96 0.60
N CYS A 12 -9.93 -7.66 1.68
CA CYS A 12 -9.54 -7.25 3.02
C CYS A 12 -8.02 -7.02 3.10
N SER A 13 -7.59 -6.02 3.87
CA SER A 13 -6.17 -5.72 4.11
C SER A 13 -5.47 -6.76 4.97
N ASN A 14 -6.20 -7.60 5.70
CA ASN A 14 -5.64 -8.76 6.39
C ASN A 14 -5.40 -9.90 5.39
N ASN A 15 -4.14 -10.29 5.20
CA ASN A 15 -3.75 -11.35 4.27
C ASN A 15 -4.32 -12.73 4.61
N LYS A 16 -4.70 -12.98 5.86
CA LYS A 16 -5.34 -14.24 6.30
C LYS A 16 -6.87 -14.22 6.12
N CYS A 17 -7.42 -13.09 5.67
CA CYS A 17 -8.84 -12.90 5.46
C CYS A 17 -9.20 -13.04 3.98
N THR A 18 -10.22 -13.84 3.70
CA THR A 18 -10.74 -14.06 2.34
C THR A 18 -11.89 -13.13 1.97
N ALA A 19 -12.37 -12.31 2.93
CA ALA A 19 -13.44 -11.36 2.68
C ALA A 19 -13.05 -10.33 1.61
N SER A 20 -14.01 -10.00 0.75
CA SER A 20 -13.82 -9.04 -0.33
C SER A 20 -15.10 -8.29 -0.65
N ILE A 21 -14.95 -7.13 -1.28
CA ILE A 21 -16.08 -6.34 -1.77
C ILE A 21 -15.88 -6.04 -3.26
N VAL A 22 -16.99 -5.89 -3.97
CA VAL A 22 -17.00 -5.41 -5.35
C VAL A 22 -17.68 -4.06 -5.37
N THR A 23 -16.98 -3.06 -5.87
CA THR A 23 -17.54 -1.73 -6.13
C THR A 23 -17.74 -1.54 -7.62
N ASP A 24 -18.54 -0.54 -7.98
CA ASP A 24 -18.58 -0.04 -9.34
C ASP A 24 -17.20 0.49 -9.79
N SER A 25 -17.02 0.65 -11.10
CA SER A 25 -15.84 1.23 -11.73
C SER A 25 -15.50 2.62 -11.19
N GLU A 26 -16.50 3.43 -10.82
CA GLU A 26 -16.29 4.74 -10.18
C GLU A 26 -15.98 4.66 -8.67
N LYS A 27 -16.05 3.47 -8.08
CA LYS A 27 -15.79 3.22 -6.63
C LYS A 27 -16.76 3.95 -5.68
N LYS A 28 -17.88 4.46 -6.18
CA LYS A 28 -18.89 5.17 -5.38
C LYS A 28 -19.91 4.24 -4.74
N THR A 29 -20.31 3.20 -5.47
CA THR A 29 -21.36 2.27 -5.05
C THR A 29 -20.78 0.90 -4.74
N LEU A 30 -21.33 0.29 -3.69
CA LEU A 30 -21.04 -1.08 -3.33
C LEU A 30 -22.00 -2.00 -4.09
N ILE A 31 -21.45 -2.88 -4.92
CA ILE A 31 -22.23 -3.84 -5.71
C ILE A 31 -22.44 -5.12 -4.91
N GLU A 32 -21.37 -5.66 -4.32
CA GLU A 32 -21.39 -6.98 -3.70
C GLU A 32 -20.45 -7.06 -2.49
N LYS A 33 -20.86 -7.82 -1.47
CA LYS A 33 -20.00 -8.27 -0.35
C LYS A 33 -19.81 -9.78 -0.44
N LEU A 34 -18.56 -10.23 -0.42
CA LEU A 34 -18.18 -11.63 -0.58
C LEU A 34 -17.45 -12.14 0.67
N GLY A 35 -18.00 -13.19 1.28
CA GLY A 35 -17.42 -13.83 2.46
C GLY A 35 -17.63 -13.05 3.77
N LYS A 36 -17.17 -13.64 4.88
CA LYS A 36 -17.22 -13.04 6.22
C LYS A 36 -15.79 -12.79 6.72
N HIS A 37 -15.62 -11.72 7.50
CA HIS A 37 -14.35 -11.46 8.16
C HIS A 37 -14.11 -12.49 9.26
N ASN A 38 -12.92 -13.09 9.27
CA ASN A 38 -12.46 -14.06 10.26
C ASN A 38 -11.51 -13.43 11.30
N HIS A 39 -11.60 -12.12 11.51
CA HIS A 39 -10.74 -11.36 12.41
C HIS A 39 -11.47 -10.16 12.97
N SER A 40 -10.98 -9.66 14.10
CA SER A 40 -11.42 -8.43 14.74
C SER A 40 -11.11 -7.20 13.87
N ASN A 41 -11.68 -6.05 14.25
CA ASN A 41 -11.38 -4.78 13.60
C ASN A 41 -9.87 -4.51 13.54
N ILE A 42 -9.41 -4.09 12.38
CA ILE A 42 -8.00 -3.77 12.15
C ILE A 42 -7.71 -2.42 12.84
N PRO A 43 -6.68 -2.33 13.70
CA PRO A 43 -6.30 -1.08 14.35
C PRO A 43 -6.05 0.03 13.34
N ILE A 44 -6.48 1.25 13.69
CA ILE A 44 -6.31 2.44 12.85
C ILE A 44 -4.83 2.68 12.52
N SER A 45 -3.93 2.44 13.47
CA SER A 45 -2.49 2.58 13.30
C SER A 45 -1.92 1.69 12.17
N ILE A 46 -2.48 0.48 11.98
CA ILE A 46 -2.07 -0.42 10.89
C ILE A 46 -2.53 0.14 9.53
N ILE A 47 -3.76 0.67 9.48
CA ILE A 47 -4.32 1.29 8.28
C ILE A 47 -3.50 2.53 7.90
N GLU A 48 -3.18 3.40 8.86
CA GLU A 48 -2.34 4.58 8.65
C GLU A 48 -0.93 4.19 8.18
N CYS A 49 -0.32 3.16 8.78
CA CYS A 49 0.96 2.62 8.31
C CYS A 49 0.89 2.17 6.84
N GLN A 50 -0.21 1.55 6.42
CA GLN A 50 -0.42 1.15 5.03
C GLN A 50 -0.53 2.37 4.11
N VAL A 51 -1.29 3.40 4.50
CA VAL A 51 -1.39 4.66 3.74
C VAL A 51 -0.02 5.32 3.56
N VAL A 52 0.75 5.45 4.64
CA VAL A 52 2.11 6.03 4.59
C VAL A 52 3.04 5.20 3.71
N ARG A 53 2.95 3.88 3.78
CA ARG A 53 3.74 2.98 2.91
C ARG A 53 3.46 3.25 1.44
N GLU A 54 2.20 3.27 1.04
CA GLU A 54 1.84 3.46 -0.36
C GLU A 54 2.17 4.88 -0.86
N ASN A 55 2.04 5.89 -0.01
CA ASN A 55 2.52 7.25 -0.31
C ASN A 55 4.04 7.31 -0.47
N CYS A 56 4.79 6.69 0.43
CA CYS A 56 6.26 6.61 0.35
C CYS A 56 6.71 5.91 -0.93
N LYS A 57 6.05 4.82 -1.33
CA LYS A 57 6.32 4.09 -2.57
C LYS A 57 6.12 4.97 -3.81
N ARG A 58 4.97 5.65 -3.91
CA ARG A 58 4.67 6.58 -5.01
C ARG A 58 5.72 7.68 -5.10
N LYS A 59 5.92 8.41 -4.00
CA LYS A 59 6.92 9.48 -3.91
C LYS A 59 8.34 8.95 -4.16
N ALA A 60 8.67 7.71 -3.83
CA ALA A 60 10.01 7.16 -4.05
C ALA A 60 10.36 7.10 -5.54
N VAL A 61 9.39 6.83 -6.41
CA VAL A 61 9.51 6.79 -7.86
C VAL A 61 9.56 8.21 -8.44
N ASP A 62 8.68 9.12 -7.98
CA ASP A 62 8.62 10.51 -8.47
C ASP A 62 9.91 11.30 -8.25
N SER A 63 10.77 10.89 -7.31
CA SER A 63 12.11 11.46 -7.18
C SER A 63 13.10 10.42 -6.73
N ILE A 64 13.58 9.61 -7.68
CA ILE A 64 14.57 8.56 -7.47
C ILE A 64 15.87 9.10 -6.84
N SER A 65 16.30 10.31 -7.21
CA SER A 65 17.56 10.91 -6.73
C SER A 65 17.55 11.29 -5.24
N LYS A 66 16.37 11.54 -4.65
CA LYS A 66 16.27 11.89 -3.22
C LYS A 66 16.42 10.63 -2.35
N LYS A 67 17.19 10.71 -1.26
CA LYS A 67 17.35 9.58 -0.32
C LYS A 67 16.00 9.16 0.29
N PRO A 68 15.66 7.86 0.33
CA PRO A 68 14.39 7.37 0.90
C PRO A 68 14.14 7.81 2.34
N ASN A 69 15.21 7.91 3.15
CA ASN A 69 15.10 8.36 4.54
C ASN A 69 14.60 9.80 4.67
N LYS A 70 15.00 10.70 3.76
CA LYS A 70 14.49 12.09 3.75
C LYS A 70 12.99 12.12 3.45
N LYS A 71 12.55 11.38 2.42
CA LYS A 71 11.13 11.27 2.06
C LYS A 71 10.29 10.67 3.20
N LEU A 72 10.78 9.59 3.82
CA LEU A 72 10.11 8.95 4.94
C LEU A 72 9.94 9.91 6.13
N ARG A 73 10.99 10.65 6.50
CA ARG A 73 10.90 11.64 7.58
C ARG A 73 9.83 12.69 7.30
N THR A 74 9.76 13.21 6.08
CA THR A 74 8.72 14.16 5.68
C THR A 74 7.32 13.59 5.82
N GLU A 75 7.07 12.34 5.39
CA GLU A 75 5.76 11.71 5.56
C GLU A 75 5.41 11.44 7.03
N LEU A 76 6.38 11.04 7.85
CA LEU A 76 6.14 10.75 9.27
C LEU A 76 5.79 12.00 10.07
N LEU A 77 6.34 13.16 9.70
CA LEU A 77 5.94 14.44 10.29
C LEU A 77 4.46 14.77 10.01
N THR A 78 3.91 14.31 8.88
CA THR A 78 2.50 14.49 8.52
C THR A 78 1.58 13.45 9.17
N HIS A 79 2.12 12.31 9.63
CA HIS A 79 1.36 11.16 10.12
C HIS A 79 1.91 10.68 11.48
N ILE A 80 1.51 11.35 12.55
CA ILE A 80 2.02 11.21 13.94
C ILE A 80 1.85 9.79 14.52
N ARG A 81 0.88 9.01 14.03
CA ARG A 81 0.50 7.70 14.59
C ARG A 81 1.26 6.50 14.02
N VAL A 82 2.21 6.72 13.11
CA VAL A 82 3.03 5.63 12.57
C VAL A 82 4.18 5.30 13.51
N TYR A 83 4.16 4.09 14.08
CA TYR A 83 5.21 3.60 14.97
C TYR A 83 6.60 3.57 14.31
N VAL A 84 7.61 4.02 15.05
CA VAL A 84 9.04 4.09 14.67
C VAL A 84 9.60 2.74 14.20
N THR A 85 9.07 1.62 14.70
CA THR A 85 9.48 0.25 14.35
C THR A 85 9.25 -0.09 12.87
N ASN A 86 8.34 0.62 12.19
CA ASN A 86 8.04 0.37 10.78
C ASN A 86 8.98 1.08 9.80
N THR A 87 9.91 1.92 10.27
CA THR A 87 10.75 2.74 9.40
C THR A 87 11.68 1.93 8.48
N ILE A 88 12.19 0.79 8.95
CA ILE A 88 13.06 -0.11 8.16
C ILE A 88 12.26 -0.75 7.02
N THR A 89 11.08 -1.29 7.32
CA THR A 89 10.24 -1.98 6.33
C THR A 89 9.70 -1.00 5.30
N LEU A 90 9.33 0.22 5.73
CA LEU A 90 8.97 1.32 4.84
C LEU A 90 10.11 1.66 3.87
N ARG A 91 11.33 1.88 4.37
CA ARG A 91 12.50 2.13 3.50
C ARG A 91 12.76 1.00 2.51
N LYS A 92 12.73 -0.27 2.96
CA LYS A 92 12.90 -1.43 2.08
C LYS A 92 11.85 -1.44 0.97
N SER A 93 10.59 -1.13 1.29
CA SER A 93 9.53 -1.07 0.29
C SER A 93 9.79 -0.01 -0.80
N MET A 94 10.32 1.17 -0.42
CA MET A 94 10.69 2.22 -1.37
C MET A 94 11.83 1.78 -2.30
N TYR A 95 12.87 1.14 -1.77
CA TYR A 95 13.96 0.61 -2.60
C TYR A 95 13.47 -0.47 -3.56
N THR A 96 12.59 -1.37 -3.09
CA THR A 96 11.98 -2.39 -3.95
C THR A 96 11.18 -1.77 -5.08
N GLU A 97 10.40 -0.72 -4.83
CA GLU A 97 9.69 -0.01 -5.91
C GLU A 97 10.65 0.67 -6.89
N ARG A 98 11.71 1.34 -6.41
CA ARG A 98 12.71 1.96 -7.29
C ARG A 98 13.41 0.98 -8.21
N ARG A 99 13.72 -0.22 -7.71
CA ARG A 99 14.37 -1.28 -8.50
C ARG A 99 13.60 -1.71 -9.74
N LYS A 100 12.28 -1.50 -9.77
CA LYS A 100 11.47 -1.77 -10.96
C LYS A 100 11.75 -0.82 -12.13
N TYR A 101 12.41 0.32 -11.87
CA TYR A 101 12.73 1.36 -12.84
C TYR A 101 14.22 1.43 -13.18
N TYR A 102 15.07 0.66 -12.50
CA TYR A 102 16.49 0.58 -12.86
C TYR A 102 16.67 -0.41 -14.02
N PRO A 103 17.64 -0.16 -14.91
CA PRO A 103 18.00 -1.13 -15.93
C PRO A 103 18.41 -2.45 -15.27
N GLN A 104 18.11 -3.58 -15.94
CA GLN A 104 18.65 -4.86 -15.50
C GLN A 104 20.17 -4.82 -15.63
N PHE A 105 20.87 -5.33 -14.61
CA PHE A 105 22.31 -5.50 -14.71
C PHE A 105 22.62 -6.37 -15.93
N PRO A 106 23.73 -6.08 -16.65
CA PRO A 106 24.23 -6.97 -17.69
C PRO A 106 24.35 -8.38 -17.11
N ARG A 107 23.84 -9.37 -17.84
CA ARG A 107 24.07 -10.76 -17.50
C ARG A 107 25.47 -11.09 -17.99
N CYS A 108 26.35 -11.50 -17.07
CA CYS A 108 27.64 -12.09 -17.42
C CYS A 108 27.42 -13.41 -18.17
#